data_AF-A0A952XBA2-F1
#
_entry.id   AF-A0A952XBA2-F1
#
_cell.length_a   1.000
_cell.length_b   1.000
_cell.length_c   1.000
_cell.angle_alpha   90.00
_cell.angle_beta   90.00
_cell.angle_gamma   90.00
#
_symmetry.space_group_name_H-M   'P 1'
#
loop_
_entity.id
_entity.type
_entity.pdbx_description
1 polymer ?
#
loop_
_entity_poly.entity_id
_entity_poly.type
_entity_poly.pdbx_seq_one_letter_code
_entity_poly.pdbx_strand_id
1 'polypeptide(L)' 'MINGTDIAAMRRALGLSQTELGQKLGGLHQGSVSRLERGKTKPRGLVLTALQALMAEADARATREEAA' A
#
# COMPACT_ATOMS: atom_id res chain seq x y z
N MET A 1 0.82 -10.56 -9.02
CA MET A 1 0.81 -10.79 -7.56
C MET A 1 1.45 -9.58 -6.93
N ILE A 2 0.79 -8.88 -6.00
CA ILE A 2 1.37 -7.71 -5.33
C ILE A 2 2.57 -8.17 -4.50
N ASN A 3 3.74 -7.60 -4.77
CA ASN A 3 4.94 -7.89 -3.99
C ASN A 3 5.12 -6.87 -2.85
N GLY A 4 5.96 -7.18 -1.86
CA GLY A 4 6.15 -6.31 -0.70
C GLY A 4 6.81 -4.96 -1.04
N THR A 5 7.70 -4.95 -2.02
CA THR A 5 8.37 -3.72 -2.49
C THR A 5 7.40 -2.75 -3.16
N ASP A 6 6.40 -3.25 -3.91
CA ASP A 6 5.35 -2.45 -4.53
C ASP A 6 4.49 -1.78 -3.46
N ILE A 7 4.17 -2.50 -2.38
CA ILE A 7 3.41 -1.97 -1.24
C ILE A 7 4.18 -0.81 -0.60
N ALA A 8 5.48 -0.98 -0.38
CA ALA A 8 6.32 0.05 0.22
C ALA A 8 6.48 1.28 -0.70
N ALA A 9 6.59 1.07 -2.02
CA ALA A 9 6.69 2.14 -3.00
C ALA A 9 5.38 2.95 -3.07
N MET A 10 4.24 2.28 -3.23
CA MET A 10 2.91 2.90 -3.22
C MET A 10 2.69 3.71 -1.94
N ARG A 11 3.01 3.12 -0.77
CA ARG A 11 2.85 3.80 0.51
C ARG A 11 3.62 5.12 0.55
N ARG A 12 4.86 5.11 0.08
CA ARG A 12 5.72 6.30 0.05
C ARG A 12 5.23 7.34 -0.95
N ALA A 13 4.78 6.91 -2.13
CA ALA A 13 4.19 7.80 -3.15
C ALA A 13 2.93 8.52 -2.62
N LEU A 14 2.13 7.83 -1.80
CA LEU A 14 0.98 8.42 -1.13
C LEU A 14 1.34 9.25 0.12
N GLY A 15 2.62 9.33 0.50
CA GLY A 15 3.07 10.06 1.69
C GLY A 15 2.65 9.44 3.02
N LEU A 16 2.32 8.14 3.04
CA LEU A 16 1.79 7.45 4.22
C LEU A 16 2.90 6.83 5.08
N SER A 17 2.74 6.88 6.39
CA SER A 17 3.45 6.01 7.33
C SER A 17 2.89 4.58 7.28
N GLN A 18 3.63 3.61 7.82
CA GLN A 18 3.16 2.23 7.91
C GLN A 18 1.93 2.10 8.84
N THR A 19 1.83 2.95 9.86
CA THR A 19 0.64 2.98 10.75
C THR A 19 -0.59 3.47 10.00
N GLU A 20 -0.48 4.56 9.23
CA GLU A 20 -1.59 5.11 8.45
C GLU A 20 -2.02 4.16 7.34
N LEU A 21 -1.07 3.50 6.66
CA LEU A 21 -1.40 2.42 5.73
C LEU A 21 -2.16 1.30 6.44
N GLY A 22 -1.72 0.90 7.63
CA GLY A 22 -2.41 -0.11 8.44
C GLY A 22 -3.88 0.25 8.71
N GLN A 23 -4.15 1.51 9.06
CA GLN A 23 -5.52 2.01 9.22
C GLN A 23 -6.33 1.91 7.92
N LYS A 24 -5.76 2.34 6.79
CA LYS A 24 -6.41 2.23 5.47
C LYS A 24 -6.66 0.79 5.02
N LEU A 25 -5.86 -0.17 5.49
CA LEU A 25 -6.02 -1.59 5.19
C LEU A 25 -6.96 -2.33 6.16
N GLY A 26 -7.78 -1.59 6.93
CA GLY A 26 -8.76 -2.17 7.86
C GLY A 26 -8.24 -2.31 9.29
N GLY A 27 -7.39 -1.38 9.76
CA GLY A 27 -6.93 -1.34 11.15
C GLY A 27 -5.78 -2.30 11.47
N LEU A 28 -4.95 -2.64 10.48
CA LEU A 28 -3.76 -3.45 10.69
C LEU A 28 -2.73 -2.71 11.56
N HIS A 29 -2.12 -3.44 12.50
CA HIS A 29 -0.98 -2.91 13.25
C HIS A 29 0.21 -2.63 12.32
N GLN A 30 1.01 -1.61 12.64
CA GLN A 30 2.20 -1.21 11.87
C GLN A 30 3.15 -2.39 11.60
N GLY A 31 3.36 -3.27 12.57
CA GLY A 31 4.20 -4.47 12.43
C GLY A 31 3.68 -5.47 11.38
N SER A 32 2.36 -5.55 11.18
CA SER A 32 1.75 -6.36 10.12
C SER A 32 2.04 -5.76 8.74
N VAL A 33 1.96 -4.43 8.62
CA VAL A 33 2.35 -3.71 7.39
C VAL A 33 3.82 -3.94 7.07
N SER A 34 4.72 -3.86 8.06
CA SER A 34 6.14 -4.18 7.87
C SER A 34 6.38 -5.61 7.36
N ARG A 35 5.58 -6.60 7.79
CA ARG A 35 5.67 -7.98 7.29
C ARG A 35 5.18 -8.11 5.85
N LEU A 36 4.11 -7.39 5.49
CA LEU A 36 3.61 -7.31 4.12
C LEU A 36 4.68 -6.70 3.19
N GLU A 37 5.25 -5.55 3.57
CA GLU A 37 6.28 -4.85 2.77
C GLU A 37 7.56 -5.66 2.58
N ARG A 38 7.92 -6.51 3.55
CA ARG A 38 9.09 -7.41 3.44
C ARG A 38 8.75 -8.75 2.76
N GLY A 39 7.52 -8.93 2.27
CA GLY A 39 7.07 -10.17 1.64
C GLY A 39 7.01 -11.38 2.60
N LYS A 40 7.13 -11.17 3.91
CA LYS A 40 7.02 -12.23 4.93
C LYS A 40 5.59 -12.71 5.11
N THR A 41 4.62 -11.89 4.71
CA THR A 41 3.19 -12.22 4.70
C THR A 41 2.62 -11.84 3.35
N LYS A 42 1.80 -12.71 2.76
CA LYS A 42 1.07 -12.40 1.53
C LYS A 42 -0.28 -11.76 1.87
N PRO A 43 -0.64 -10.62 1.25
CA PRO A 43 -1.96 -10.04 1.43
C PRO A 43 -3.05 -10.97 0.86
N ARG A 44 -4.21 -11.01 1.51
CA ARG A 44 -5.36 -11.83 1.13
C ARG A 44 -6.66 -11.12 1.49
N GLY A 45 -7.77 -11.55 0.89
CA GLY A 45 -9.10 -11.03 1.20
C GLY A 45 -9.18 -9.51 1.09
N LEU A 46 -9.82 -8.87 2.06
CA LEU A 46 -10.03 -7.42 2.09
C LEU A 46 -8.73 -6.60 2.04
N VAL A 47 -7.64 -7.11 2.63
CA VAL A 47 -6.34 -6.43 2.60
C VAL A 47 -5.80 -6.36 1.17
N LEU A 48 -5.99 -7.43 0.39
CA LEU A 48 -5.57 -7.45 -1.01
C LEU A 48 -6.38 -6.46 -1.83
N THR A 49 -7.71 -6.45 -1.67
CA THR A 49 -8.60 -5.50 -2.36
C THR A 49 -8.26 -4.05 -2.01
N ALA A 50 -8.02 -3.74 -0.74
CA ALA A 50 -7.64 -2.40 -0.31
C ALA A 50 -6.28 -1.97 -0.88
N LEU A 51 -5.30 -2.87 -0.94
CA LEU A 51 -4.01 -2.59 -1.58
C LEU A 51 -4.17 -2.29 -3.07
N GLN A 52 -5.01 -3.05 -3.80
CA GLN A 52 -5.26 -2.79 -5.22
C GLN A 52 -5.87 -1.41 -5.45
N ALA A 53 -6.83 -1.00 -4.61
CA ALA A 53 -7.44 0.32 -4.69
C ALA A 53 -6.43 1.44 -4.44
N LEU A 54 -5.58 1.30 -3.42
CA LEU A 54 -4.53 2.29 -3.09
C LEU A 54 -3.44 2.37 -4.16
N MET A 55 -3.09 1.26 -4.81
CA MET A 55 -2.15 1.28 -5.93
C MET A 55 -2.72 2.04 -7.12
N ALA A 56 -3.99 1.80 -7.48
CA ALA A 56 -4.65 2.56 -8.54
C ALA A 56 -4.73 4.07 -8.22
N GLU A 57 -4.95 4.43 -6.96
CA GLU A 57 -4.91 5.82 -6.50
C GLU A 57 -3.52 6.44 -6.65
N ALA A 58 -2.46 5.71 -6.26
CA ALA A 58 -1.08 6.17 -6.40
C ALA A 58 -0.69 6.39 -7.86
N ASP A 59 -1.08 5.49 -8.76
CA ASP A 59 -0.82 5.60 -10.20
C ASP A 59 -1.58 6.79 -10.82
N ALA A 60 -2.85 6.98 -10.43
CA ALA A 60 -3.65 8.12 -10.85
C ALA A 60 -3.09 9.46 -10.36
N ARG A 61 -2.41 9.47 -9.21
CA ARG A 61 -1.72 10.66 -8.70
C ARG A 61 -0.43 10.94 -9.48
N ALA A 62 0.38 9.92 -9.73
CA ALA A 62 1.62 10.04 -10.49
C ALA A 62 1.35 10.62 -11.89
N THR A 63 0.36 10.07 -12.60
CA THR A 63 -0.03 10.55 -13.94
C THR A 63 -0.54 11.99 -13.98
N ARG A 64 -1.21 12.46 -12.91
CA ARG A 64 -1.64 13.87 -12.82
C ARG A 64 -0.49 14.82 -12.52
N GLU A 65 0.48 14.40 -11.71
CA GLU A 65 1.68 15.17 -11.41
C GLU A 65 2.60 15.29 -12.63
N GLU A 66 2.66 14.27 -13.50
CA GLU A 66 3.41 14.31 -14.76
C GLU A 66 2.77 15.18 -15.86
N ALA A 67 1.46 15.43 -15.78
CA ALA A 67 0.72 16.21 -16.76
C ALA A 67 0.60 17.71 -16.41
N ALA A 68 1.09 18.14 -15.25
CA ALA A 68 1.03 19.51 -14.73
C ALA A 68 2.37 20.24 -14.87
#